data_AF-A0A965U179-F1
#
_entry.id   AF-A0A965U179-F1
#
_cell.length_a   1.000
_cell.length_b   1.000
_cell.length_c   1.000
_cell.angle_alpha   90.00
_cell.angle_beta   90.00
_cell.angle_gamma   90.00
#
_symmetry.space_group_name_H-M   'P 1'
#
loop_
_entity.id
_entity.type
_entity.pdbx_description
1 polymer ?
#
loop_
_entity_poly.entity_id
_entity_poly.type
_entity_poly.pdbx_seq_one_letter_code
_entity_poly.pdbx_strand_id
1 'polypeptide(L)'
;MHMVVTLRRIAAALAAVLMFPAAMAHAETGTITADGVKFREQADKDSNALRELSLGSEAEVLAQEGSWYRIMLPDETVGYVRQEYIFVQSGGSRGAYVLDDNTALRGGPDENTYVVRQLVAGQGVRVKRIIGEWYFVSANDQAGYVHRQHLTMTTSSMASASMLKQGMEGEEVEKLQGELYRRGFLGKNALTGTYSSATRKAVLEYQQAASLSSADGVAGAETLNSIYDSSNKLKKETATFTQIKGSVVMLDWFKGGAEWLHKGAKFTVTDVKTGLSFRVRRFGGWYHADCEPITANDTAIMKRIAGGKWSWDRRPIWVTYNGKTVAASMHCMPHMVNPTKSNNFDGHFCIHLLNSKVHETSKPCPRHQRCVQQAYRAGK
;
A
#
# COMPACT_ATOMS: atom_id res chain seq x y z
N MET A 1 -34.07 -92.02 -2.77
CA MET A 1 -34.13 -91.57 -1.37
C MET A 1 -33.44 -90.20 -1.31
N HIS A 2 -34.21 -89.14 -1.04
CA HIS A 2 -33.83 -87.82 -0.47
C HIS A 2 -32.71 -87.00 -1.16
N MET A 3 -33.05 -85.84 -1.76
CA MET A 3 -32.84 -84.46 -1.22
C MET A 3 -31.34 -84.08 -1.16
N VAL A 4 -30.84 -82.97 -1.72
CA VAL A 4 -31.23 -81.56 -1.49
C VAL A 4 -30.74 -80.70 -2.67
N VAL A 5 -31.60 -79.77 -3.07
CA VAL A 5 -31.36 -78.65 -3.97
C VAL A 5 -30.58 -77.55 -3.24
N THR A 6 -29.51 -77.03 -3.83
CA THR A 6 -28.95 -75.71 -3.46
C THR A 6 -28.76 -74.84 -4.70
N LEU A 7 -29.70 -73.91 -4.89
CA LEU A 7 -29.63 -72.81 -5.84
C LEU A 7 -28.42 -71.92 -5.52
N ARG A 8 -27.46 -71.79 -6.45
CA ARG A 8 -26.56 -70.65 -6.50
C ARG A 8 -27.26 -69.51 -7.25
N ARG A 9 -27.63 -68.45 -6.53
CA ARG A 9 -28.12 -67.20 -7.13
C ARG A 9 -26.98 -66.52 -7.88
N ILE A 10 -27.10 -66.44 -9.21
CA ILE A 10 -26.29 -65.56 -10.05
C ILE A 10 -26.91 -64.16 -9.91
N ALA A 11 -26.24 -63.27 -9.17
CA ALA A 11 -26.58 -61.86 -9.18
C ALA A 11 -25.94 -61.22 -10.43
N ALA A 12 -26.72 -61.07 -11.49
CA ALA A 12 -26.37 -60.22 -12.62
C ALA A 12 -26.53 -58.76 -12.18
N ALA A 13 -25.43 -58.12 -11.83
CA ALA A 13 -25.39 -56.68 -11.62
C ALA A 13 -25.44 -56.00 -13.00
N LEU A 14 -26.64 -55.58 -13.40
CA LEU A 14 -26.86 -54.70 -14.54
C LEU A 14 -26.29 -53.32 -14.18
N ALA A 15 -25.04 -53.06 -14.54
CA ALA A 15 -24.46 -51.72 -14.44
C ALA A 15 -25.12 -50.84 -15.51
N ALA A 16 -26.13 -50.07 -15.09
CA ALA A 16 -26.64 -48.97 -15.90
C ALA A 16 -25.51 -47.95 -16.09
N VAL A 17 -24.87 -47.98 -17.27
CA VAL A 17 -23.99 -46.90 -17.72
C VAL A 17 -24.89 -45.70 -17.98
N LEU A 18 -25.06 -44.87 -16.95
CA LEU A 18 -25.56 -43.52 -17.10
C LEU A 18 -24.55 -42.75 -17.96
N MET A 19 -24.76 -42.76 -19.28
CA MET A 19 -24.17 -41.75 -20.15
C MET A 19 -24.80 -40.41 -19.76
N PHE A 20 -24.15 -39.70 -18.84
CA PHE A 20 -24.35 -38.27 -18.74
C PHE A 20 -23.88 -37.66 -20.07
N PRO A 21 -24.66 -36.78 -20.72
CA PRO A 21 -24.09 -35.94 -21.74
C PRO A 21 -22.98 -35.16 -21.05
N ALA A 22 -21.73 -35.42 -21.43
CA ALA A 22 -20.66 -34.48 -21.13
C ALA A 22 -21.09 -33.18 -21.80
N ALA A 23 -21.61 -32.25 -21.02
CA ALA A 23 -21.69 -30.87 -21.45
C ALA A 23 -20.30 -30.55 -21.97
N MET A 24 -20.16 -30.29 -23.28
CA MET A 24 -18.89 -29.86 -23.83
C MET A 24 -18.56 -28.58 -23.07
N ALA A 25 -17.64 -28.68 -22.10
CA ALA A 25 -17.11 -27.52 -21.43
C ALA A 25 -16.58 -26.64 -22.56
N HIS A 26 -17.12 -25.42 -22.69
CA HIS A 26 -16.57 -24.48 -23.66
C HIS A 26 -15.11 -24.32 -23.32
N ALA A 27 -14.25 -24.69 -24.29
CA ALA A 27 -12.82 -24.47 -24.24
C ALA A 27 -12.55 -23.03 -23.83
N GLU A 28 -11.94 -22.84 -22.67
CA GLU A 28 -11.62 -21.52 -22.18
C GLU A 28 -10.53 -20.93 -23.08
N THR A 29 -10.75 -19.74 -23.63
CA THR A 29 -9.76 -19.10 -24.52
C THR A 29 -8.91 -18.10 -23.76
N GLY A 30 -7.64 -18.02 -24.16
CA GLY A 30 -6.67 -17.08 -23.64
C GLY A 30 -6.00 -16.27 -24.75
N THR A 31 -5.73 -14.99 -24.48
CA THR A 31 -5.03 -14.09 -25.40
C THR A 31 -3.71 -13.64 -24.81
N ILE A 32 -2.61 -13.80 -25.55
CA ILE A 32 -1.28 -13.35 -25.13
C ILE A 32 -1.23 -11.82 -25.06
N THR A 33 -0.67 -11.26 -23.99
CA THR A 33 -0.67 -9.80 -23.71
C THR A 33 0.71 -9.14 -23.74
N ALA A 34 1.72 -9.81 -24.27
CA ALA A 34 3.04 -9.24 -24.52
C ALA A 34 3.71 -9.93 -25.72
N ASP A 35 4.67 -9.26 -26.34
CA ASP A 35 5.54 -9.88 -27.34
C ASP A 35 6.68 -10.68 -26.70
N GLY A 36 7.21 -11.66 -27.43
CA GLY A 36 8.37 -12.45 -27.00
C GLY A 36 8.07 -13.42 -25.83
N VAL A 37 6.80 -13.77 -25.63
CA VAL A 37 6.37 -14.59 -24.50
C VAL A 37 6.85 -16.03 -24.68
N LYS A 38 7.66 -16.53 -23.75
CA LYS A 38 8.21 -17.89 -23.81
C LYS A 38 7.11 -18.93 -23.57
N PHE A 39 6.81 -19.71 -24.60
CA PHE A 39 5.96 -20.90 -24.53
C PHE A 39 6.84 -22.13 -24.31
N ARG A 40 6.63 -22.85 -23.21
CA ARG A 40 7.58 -23.84 -22.67
C ARG A 40 7.01 -25.25 -22.63
N GLU A 41 7.91 -26.23 -22.59
CA GLU A 41 7.53 -27.65 -22.49
C GLU A 41 6.93 -28.02 -21.13
N GLN A 42 7.36 -27.38 -20.05
CA GLN A 42 6.91 -27.62 -18.67
C GLN A 42 6.57 -26.31 -17.95
N ALA A 43 5.81 -26.42 -16.84
CA ALA A 43 5.47 -25.34 -15.92
C ALA A 43 6.66 -24.86 -15.07
N ASP A 44 7.79 -24.60 -15.72
CA ASP A 44 9.05 -24.18 -15.11
C ASP A 44 9.72 -23.08 -15.97
N LYS A 45 10.24 -22.03 -15.31
CA LYS A 45 10.93 -20.93 -15.99
C LYS A 45 12.25 -21.36 -16.62
N ASP A 46 12.81 -22.46 -16.12
CA ASP A 46 14.09 -23.00 -16.58
C ASP A 46 13.88 -24.13 -17.62
N SER A 47 12.62 -24.54 -17.86
CA SER A 47 12.26 -25.50 -18.92
C SER A 47 12.56 -24.97 -20.32
N ASN A 48 12.84 -25.88 -21.27
CA ASN A 48 13.01 -25.52 -22.68
C ASN A 48 11.83 -24.69 -23.21
N ALA A 49 12.15 -23.63 -23.96
CA ALA A 49 11.15 -22.83 -24.66
C ALA A 49 10.92 -23.41 -26.05
N LEU A 50 9.70 -23.88 -26.31
CA LEU A 50 9.26 -24.38 -27.60
C LEU A 50 9.31 -23.28 -28.66
N ARG A 51 8.81 -22.08 -28.33
CA ARG A 51 8.86 -20.86 -29.16
C ARG A 51 8.53 -19.61 -28.36
N GLU A 52 8.63 -18.46 -29.01
CA GLU A 52 8.08 -17.19 -28.54
C GLU A 52 6.71 -16.93 -29.15
N LEU A 53 5.78 -16.41 -28.36
CA LEU A 53 4.46 -15.98 -28.79
C LEU A 53 4.40 -14.45 -28.86
N SER A 54 3.62 -13.95 -29.82
CA SER A 54 3.43 -12.52 -30.05
C SER A 54 2.22 -11.98 -29.28
N LEU A 55 2.21 -10.66 -29.06
CA LEU A 55 1.08 -9.95 -28.49
C LEU A 55 -0.18 -10.20 -29.34
N GLY A 56 -1.26 -10.67 -28.69
CA GLY A 56 -2.54 -10.96 -29.32
C GLY A 56 -2.69 -12.40 -29.83
N SER A 57 -1.67 -13.25 -29.74
CA SER A 57 -1.82 -14.67 -30.07
C SER A 57 -2.91 -15.31 -29.21
N GLU A 58 -3.80 -16.09 -29.83
CA GLU A 58 -4.87 -16.80 -29.16
C GLU A 58 -4.48 -18.25 -28.89
N ALA A 59 -4.97 -18.80 -27.79
CA ALA A 59 -4.76 -20.20 -27.41
C ALA A 59 -5.97 -20.73 -26.63
N GLU A 60 -6.18 -22.03 -26.70
CA GLU A 60 -7.08 -22.74 -25.80
C GLU A 60 -6.36 -23.00 -24.46
N VAL A 61 -7.04 -22.71 -23.35
CA VAL A 61 -6.55 -22.93 -21.99
C VAL A 61 -7.06 -24.29 -21.52
N LEU A 62 -6.12 -25.21 -21.30
CA LEU A 62 -6.41 -26.59 -20.93
C LEU A 62 -6.44 -26.78 -19.41
N ALA A 63 -5.54 -26.10 -18.68
CA ALA A 63 -5.44 -26.18 -17.23
C ALA A 63 -4.64 -25.01 -16.64
N GLN A 64 -4.84 -24.74 -15.35
CA GLN A 64 -3.97 -23.88 -14.54
C GLN A 64 -3.16 -24.72 -13.56
N GLU A 65 -1.84 -24.53 -13.56
CA GLU A 65 -0.89 -25.21 -12.68
C GLU A 65 -0.03 -24.16 -11.96
N GLY A 66 -0.49 -23.76 -10.76
CA GLY A 66 0.16 -22.69 -9.99
C GLY A 66 0.21 -21.38 -10.80
N SER A 67 1.43 -20.93 -11.12
CA SER A 67 1.68 -19.71 -11.91
C SER A 67 1.80 -19.95 -13.42
N TRP A 68 1.28 -21.07 -13.92
CA TRP A 68 1.33 -21.42 -15.32
C TRP A 68 -0.05 -21.81 -15.83
N TYR A 69 -0.33 -21.47 -17.08
CA TYR A 69 -1.41 -22.08 -17.84
C TYR A 69 -0.82 -23.07 -18.82
N ARG A 70 -1.38 -24.27 -18.82
CA ARG A 70 -1.22 -25.23 -19.89
C ARG A 70 -2.15 -24.82 -21.02
N ILE A 71 -1.60 -24.52 -22.19
CA ILE A 71 -2.34 -23.99 -23.34
C ILE A 71 -2.08 -24.84 -24.59
N MET A 72 -3.04 -24.83 -25.50
CA MET A 72 -2.95 -25.41 -26.84
C MET A 72 -3.06 -24.29 -27.88
N LEU A 73 -2.08 -24.24 -28.78
CA LEU A 73 -2.06 -23.30 -29.89
C LEU A 73 -2.95 -23.82 -31.05
N PRO A 74 -3.31 -22.98 -32.04
CA PRO A 74 -4.13 -23.40 -33.18
C PRO A 74 -3.52 -24.52 -34.05
N ASP A 75 -2.20 -24.72 -33.97
CA ASP A 75 -1.48 -25.82 -34.63
C ASP A 75 -1.43 -27.11 -33.78
N GLU A 76 -2.30 -27.21 -32.76
CA GLU A 76 -2.41 -28.32 -31.80
C GLU A 76 -1.18 -28.53 -30.90
N THR A 77 -0.19 -27.63 -30.93
CA THR A 77 0.96 -27.71 -30.02
C THR A 77 0.54 -27.37 -28.60
N VAL A 78 0.89 -28.23 -27.65
CA VAL A 78 0.60 -28.04 -26.22
C VAL A 78 1.87 -27.69 -25.44
N GLY A 79 1.74 -26.75 -24.51
CA GLY A 79 2.83 -26.32 -23.64
C GLY A 79 2.34 -25.36 -22.56
N TYR A 80 3.26 -24.62 -21.95
CA TYR A 80 3.00 -23.80 -20.78
C TYR A 80 3.40 -22.35 -21.01
N VAL A 81 2.54 -21.43 -20.56
CA VAL A 81 2.82 -20.01 -20.51
C VAL A 81 2.61 -19.50 -19.10
N ARG A 82 3.41 -18.53 -18.66
CA ARG A 82 3.23 -17.92 -17.35
C ARG A 82 1.94 -17.11 -17.34
N GLN A 83 1.17 -17.22 -16.26
CA GLN A 83 -0.14 -16.57 -16.15
C GLN A 83 -0.09 -15.04 -16.32
N GLU A 84 1.04 -14.40 -16.02
CA GLU A 84 1.26 -12.98 -16.27
C GLU A 84 1.14 -12.55 -17.73
N TYR A 85 1.31 -13.47 -18.68
CA TYR A 85 1.39 -13.15 -20.11
C TYR A 85 0.16 -13.56 -20.91
N ILE A 86 -0.86 -14.18 -20.30
CA ILE A 86 -2.07 -14.64 -21.00
C ILE A 86 -3.35 -14.17 -20.29
N PHE A 87 -4.26 -13.56 -21.03
CA PHE A 87 -5.51 -13.02 -20.53
C PHE A 87 -6.58 -14.07 -20.76
N VAL A 88 -7.14 -14.60 -19.69
CA VAL A 88 -8.13 -15.64 -19.76
C VAL A 88 -9.46 -15.11 -19.21
N GLN A 89 -10.55 -15.29 -19.96
CA GLN A 89 -11.81 -14.61 -19.64
C GLN A 89 -12.42 -15.04 -18.30
N SER A 90 -12.33 -16.32 -17.89
CA SER A 90 -12.83 -16.72 -16.56
C SER A 90 -11.91 -16.27 -15.43
N GLY A 91 -10.64 -15.98 -15.74
CA GLY A 91 -9.66 -15.35 -14.83
C GLY A 91 -10.00 -13.91 -14.44
N GLY A 92 -11.03 -13.30 -15.04
CA GLY A 92 -11.59 -12.01 -14.63
C GLY A 92 -11.00 -10.81 -15.38
N SER A 93 -10.72 -9.72 -14.67
CA SER A 93 -10.27 -8.45 -15.26
C SER A 93 -8.77 -8.20 -15.07
N ARG A 94 -8.08 -7.71 -16.08
CA ARG A 94 -6.66 -7.35 -16.03
C ARG A 94 -6.46 -5.83 -15.98
N GLY A 95 -5.47 -5.37 -15.23
CA GLY A 95 -5.09 -3.96 -15.23
C GLY A 95 -4.41 -3.54 -16.53
N ALA A 96 -4.64 -2.30 -16.93
CA ALA A 96 -3.86 -1.62 -17.96
C ALA A 96 -3.67 -0.14 -17.62
N TYR A 97 -2.66 0.50 -18.20
CA TYR A 97 -2.45 1.95 -18.12
C TYR A 97 -2.66 2.61 -19.46
N VAL A 98 -3.37 3.74 -19.44
CA VAL A 98 -3.49 4.65 -20.58
C VAL A 98 -2.13 5.25 -20.89
N LEU A 99 -1.73 5.20 -22.16
CA LEU A 99 -0.43 5.68 -22.62
C LEU A 99 -0.45 7.17 -22.95
N ASP A 100 -1.56 7.67 -23.49
CA ASP A 100 -1.68 9.02 -24.03
C ASP A 100 -2.76 9.85 -23.35
N ASP A 101 -2.51 11.15 -23.17
CA ASP A 101 -3.55 12.09 -22.75
C ASP A 101 -4.62 12.22 -23.83
N ASN A 102 -5.88 12.39 -23.41
CA ASN A 102 -7.04 12.42 -24.31
C ASN A 102 -7.24 11.10 -25.08
N THR A 103 -6.93 9.97 -24.44
CA THR A 103 -7.30 8.67 -24.98
C THR A 103 -8.82 8.49 -24.89
N ALA A 104 -9.48 8.23 -26.01
CA ALA A 104 -10.93 8.07 -26.06
C ALA A 104 -11.37 6.72 -25.47
N LEU A 105 -12.17 6.77 -24.40
CA LEU A 105 -13.03 5.66 -23.99
C LEU A 105 -14.29 5.69 -24.85
N ARG A 106 -14.51 4.68 -25.68
CA ARG A 106 -15.54 4.68 -26.73
C ARG A 106 -16.72 3.77 -26.43
N GLY A 107 -17.87 4.06 -27.06
CA GLY A 107 -19.09 3.25 -26.93
C GLY A 107 -19.01 1.89 -27.63
N GLY A 108 -18.16 1.74 -28.64
CA GLY A 108 -17.93 0.48 -29.36
C GLY A 108 -16.45 0.27 -29.73
N PRO A 109 -16.06 -0.96 -30.12
CA PRO A 109 -14.70 -1.31 -30.53
C PRO A 109 -14.40 -0.80 -31.96
N ASP A 110 -14.57 0.51 -32.19
CA ASP A 110 -14.38 1.17 -33.48
C ASP A 110 -14.05 2.67 -33.27
N GLU A 111 -13.10 3.19 -34.03
CA GLU A 111 -12.57 4.56 -33.90
C GLU A 111 -13.59 5.67 -34.25
N ASN A 112 -14.69 5.33 -34.92
CA ASN A 112 -15.74 6.25 -35.34
C ASN A 112 -16.94 6.26 -34.39
N THR A 113 -16.89 5.45 -33.33
CA THR A 113 -17.96 5.44 -32.32
C THR A 113 -17.87 6.62 -31.36
N TYR A 114 -18.99 6.98 -30.75
CA TYR A 114 -19.06 8.10 -29.81
C TYR A 114 -18.11 7.91 -28.62
N VAL A 115 -17.55 9.02 -28.15
CA VAL A 115 -16.63 9.05 -27.01
C VAL A 115 -17.46 9.15 -25.73
N VAL A 116 -17.36 8.12 -24.88
CA VAL A 116 -17.93 8.09 -23.53
C VAL A 116 -17.18 9.09 -22.64
N ARG A 117 -15.84 9.07 -22.70
CA ARG A 117 -14.97 9.96 -21.91
C ARG A 117 -13.56 10.03 -22.49
N GLN A 118 -12.85 11.11 -22.18
CA GLN A 118 -11.41 11.23 -22.39
C GLN A 118 -10.63 10.76 -21.15
N LEU A 119 -9.70 9.84 -21.36
CA LEU A 119 -8.79 9.31 -20.34
C LEU A 119 -7.45 10.05 -20.40
N VAL A 120 -6.75 10.11 -19.27
CA VAL A 120 -5.44 10.77 -19.15
C VAL A 120 -4.30 9.76 -19.13
N ALA A 121 -3.11 10.14 -19.61
CA ALA A 121 -1.93 9.29 -19.56
C ALA A 121 -1.64 8.83 -18.12
N GLY A 122 -1.26 7.56 -17.98
CA GLY A 122 -1.07 6.90 -16.69
C GLY A 122 -2.37 6.64 -15.91
N GLN A 123 -3.56 6.93 -16.46
CA GLN A 123 -4.82 6.50 -15.86
C GLN A 123 -4.89 4.98 -15.88
N GLY A 124 -5.13 4.40 -14.71
CA GLY A 124 -5.36 2.96 -14.60
C GLY A 124 -6.78 2.61 -15.06
N VAL A 125 -6.89 1.56 -15.85
CA VAL A 125 -8.17 0.97 -16.28
C VAL A 125 -8.16 -0.54 -16.05
N ARG A 126 -9.34 -1.15 -16.02
CA ARG A 126 -9.50 -2.60 -15.94
C ARG A 126 -10.01 -3.14 -17.26
N VAL A 127 -9.17 -3.88 -17.99
CA VAL A 127 -9.56 -4.68 -19.15
C VAL A 127 -10.40 -5.86 -18.68
N LYS A 128 -11.66 -5.88 -19.11
CA LYS A 128 -12.66 -6.88 -18.80
C LYS A 128 -12.82 -7.90 -19.93
N ARG A 129 -12.55 -7.49 -21.16
CA ARG A 129 -12.60 -8.33 -22.35
C ARG A 129 -11.63 -7.79 -23.40
N ILE A 130 -11.06 -8.70 -24.18
CA ILE A 130 -10.30 -8.38 -25.39
C ILE A 130 -11.15 -8.82 -26.59
N ILE A 131 -11.31 -7.93 -27.57
CA ILE A 131 -12.04 -8.19 -28.82
C ILE A 131 -11.15 -7.69 -29.96
N GLY A 132 -10.44 -8.60 -30.62
CA GLY A 132 -9.40 -8.23 -31.58
C GLY A 132 -8.41 -7.24 -30.95
N GLU A 133 -8.29 -6.05 -31.55
CA GLU A 133 -7.39 -5.00 -31.07
C GLU A 133 -8.00 -4.07 -30.01
N TRP A 134 -9.23 -4.34 -29.57
CA TRP A 134 -9.95 -3.48 -28.63
C TRP A 134 -10.06 -4.11 -27.26
N TYR A 135 -9.79 -3.30 -26.24
CA TYR A 135 -9.99 -3.67 -24.85
C TYR A 135 -11.30 -3.05 -24.37
N PHE A 136 -12.25 -3.90 -23.96
CA PHE A 136 -13.38 -3.43 -23.18
C PHE A 136 -12.89 -3.17 -21.76
N VAL A 137 -12.89 -1.91 -21.35
CA VAL A 137 -12.32 -1.46 -20.10
C VAL A 137 -13.36 -0.81 -19.21
N SER A 138 -13.16 -0.95 -17.91
CA SER A 138 -13.79 -0.12 -16.88
C SER A 138 -12.78 0.91 -16.38
N ALA A 139 -13.16 2.19 -16.44
CA ALA A 139 -12.41 3.34 -15.97
C ALA A 139 -13.30 4.09 -14.96
N ASN A 140 -13.10 3.82 -13.67
CA ASN A 140 -13.99 4.23 -12.58
C ASN A 140 -15.42 3.65 -12.77
N ASP A 141 -16.44 4.51 -12.76
CA ASP A 141 -17.87 4.21 -12.93
C ASP A 141 -18.29 4.03 -14.39
N GLN A 142 -17.39 4.28 -15.35
CA GLN A 142 -17.70 4.21 -16.77
C GLN A 142 -16.99 3.02 -17.43
N ALA A 143 -17.65 2.44 -18.42
CA ALA A 143 -17.10 1.36 -19.22
C ALA A 143 -17.22 1.67 -20.71
N GLY A 144 -16.29 1.14 -21.47
CA GLY A 144 -16.23 1.37 -22.91
C GLY A 144 -15.04 0.66 -23.52
N TYR A 145 -14.72 1.01 -24.76
CA TYR A 145 -13.67 0.39 -25.55
C TYR A 145 -12.51 1.35 -25.73
N VAL A 146 -11.29 0.84 -25.57
CA VAL A 146 -10.05 1.57 -25.86
C VAL A 146 -9.21 0.68 -26.76
N HIS A 147 -8.66 1.26 -27.83
CA HIS A 147 -7.78 0.54 -28.73
C HIS A 147 -6.49 0.13 -28.00
N ARG A 148 -6.00 -1.08 -28.24
CA ARG A 148 -4.84 -1.64 -27.52
C ARG A 148 -3.59 -0.78 -27.59
N GLN A 149 -3.41 -0.01 -28.67
CA GLN A 149 -2.25 0.87 -28.84
C GLN A 149 -2.17 1.98 -27.79
N HIS A 150 -3.29 2.33 -27.15
CA HIS A 150 -3.34 3.35 -26.10
C HIS A 150 -3.26 2.75 -24.70
N LEU A 151 -3.07 1.43 -24.58
CA LEU A 151 -3.06 0.72 -23.31
C LEU A 151 -1.85 -0.21 -23.20
N THR A 152 -1.15 -0.13 -22.08
CA THR A 152 -0.15 -1.15 -21.71
C THR A 152 -0.72 -2.07 -20.64
N MET A 153 -0.77 -3.37 -20.93
CA MET A 153 -1.29 -4.42 -20.05
C MET A 153 -0.30 -4.71 -18.92
N THR A 154 -0.80 -4.89 -17.71
CA THR A 154 0.05 -5.26 -16.57
C THR A 154 0.26 -6.77 -16.50
N THR A 155 1.49 -7.19 -16.22
CA THR A 155 1.92 -8.59 -16.12
C THR A 155 1.72 -9.19 -14.73
N SER A 156 0.74 -8.73 -13.95
CA SER A 156 0.48 -9.25 -12.60
C SER A 156 -0.82 -10.04 -12.57
N SER A 157 -0.74 -11.33 -12.29
CA SER A 157 -1.79 -12.33 -12.42
C SER A 157 -2.46 -12.77 -11.12
N MET A 158 -2.17 -12.13 -9.98
CA MET A 158 -2.82 -12.45 -8.70
C MET A 158 -3.48 -11.21 -8.09
N ALA A 159 -4.80 -11.27 -8.07
CA ALA A 159 -5.77 -10.60 -7.20
C ALA A 159 -5.65 -9.07 -7.03
N SER A 160 -6.48 -8.37 -7.82
CA SER A 160 -7.06 -7.04 -7.64
C SER A 160 -6.12 -5.85 -7.36
N ALA A 161 -6.15 -4.87 -8.28
CA ALA A 161 -5.45 -3.59 -8.18
C ALA A 161 -3.92 -3.72 -8.22
N SER A 162 -3.26 -3.19 -9.23
CA SER A 162 -1.78 -3.12 -9.19
C SER A 162 -1.25 -1.70 -9.11
N MET A 163 -2.12 -0.73 -8.81
CA MET A 163 -1.74 0.60 -8.36
C MET A 163 -2.96 1.33 -7.79
N LEU A 164 -2.99 1.56 -6.48
CA LEU A 164 -3.90 2.52 -5.86
C LEU A 164 -3.14 3.82 -5.61
N LYS A 165 -3.64 4.93 -6.14
CA LYS A 165 -3.02 6.26 -6.03
C LYS A 165 -4.04 7.33 -5.74
N GLN A 166 -3.55 8.52 -5.39
CA GLN A 166 -4.40 9.62 -4.99
C GLN A 166 -5.47 9.95 -6.03
N GLY A 167 -6.72 10.10 -5.56
CA GLY A 167 -7.88 10.36 -6.39
C GLY A 167 -8.66 9.11 -6.83
N MET A 168 -8.11 7.91 -6.64
CA MET A 168 -8.87 6.66 -6.85
C MET A 168 -9.87 6.42 -5.73
N GLU A 169 -10.95 5.71 -6.02
CA GLU A 169 -11.98 5.34 -5.03
C GLU A 169 -12.55 3.94 -5.28
N GLY A 170 -13.26 3.39 -4.30
CA GLY A 170 -13.95 2.10 -4.37
C GLY A 170 -13.38 1.02 -3.45
N GLU A 171 -13.93 -0.18 -3.57
CA GLU A 171 -13.71 -1.32 -2.66
C GLU A 171 -12.22 -1.65 -2.43
N GLU A 172 -11.38 -1.54 -3.46
CA GLU A 172 -9.94 -1.82 -3.34
C GLU A 172 -9.20 -0.77 -2.49
N VAL A 173 -9.64 0.49 -2.59
CA VAL A 173 -9.17 1.55 -1.71
C VAL A 173 -9.64 1.29 -0.28
N GLU A 174 -10.89 0.86 -0.08
CA GLU A 174 -11.41 0.52 1.26
C GLU A 174 -10.65 -0.64 1.90
N LYS A 175 -10.32 -1.69 1.14
CA LYS A 175 -9.51 -2.83 1.60
C LYS A 175 -8.12 -2.37 2.03
N LEU A 176 -7.45 -1.57 1.20
CA LEU A 176 -6.14 -1.02 1.50
C LEU A 176 -6.19 -0.12 2.75
N GLN A 177 -7.18 0.77 2.82
CA GLN A 177 -7.41 1.64 3.97
C GLN A 177 -7.66 0.82 5.24
N GLY A 178 -8.44 -0.25 5.15
CA GLY A 178 -8.71 -1.18 6.24
C GLY A 178 -7.44 -1.87 6.74
N GLU A 179 -6.55 -2.30 5.85
CA GLU A 179 -5.26 -2.86 6.24
C GLU A 179 -4.33 -1.83 6.87
N LEU A 180 -4.19 -0.66 6.25
CA LEU A 180 -3.39 0.43 6.79
C LEU A 180 -3.92 0.86 8.17
N TYR A 181 -5.24 0.87 8.38
CA TYR A 181 -5.85 1.13 9.69
C TYR A 181 -5.51 0.03 10.70
N ARG A 182 -5.72 -1.24 10.36
CA ARG A 182 -5.41 -2.39 11.24
C ARG A 182 -3.92 -2.46 11.59
N ARG A 183 -3.06 -1.99 10.70
CA ARG A 183 -1.59 -1.92 10.87
C ARG A 183 -1.11 -0.60 11.49
N GLY A 184 -2.01 0.34 11.80
CA GLY A 184 -1.71 1.60 12.51
C GLY A 184 -1.13 2.72 11.64
N PHE A 185 -1.17 2.60 10.32
CA PHE A 185 -0.72 3.62 9.36
C PHE A 185 -1.81 4.62 8.98
N LEU A 186 -3.09 4.26 9.12
CA LEU A 186 -4.24 5.11 8.77
C LEU A 186 -5.19 5.29 9.96
N GLY A 187 -5.84 6.46 10.07
CA GLY A 187 -6.85 6.73 11.10
C GLY A 187 -8.26 6.30 10.67
N LYS A 188 -9.13 5.98 11.64
CA LYS A 188 -10.52 5.53 11.38
C LYS A 188 -11.33 6.53 10.53
N ASN A 189 -11.09 7.83 10.71
CA ASN A 189 -11.76 8.90 9.96
C ASN A 189 -11.35 8.99 8.49
N ALA A 190 -10.32 8.26 8.07
CA ALA A 190 -9.83 8.21 6.70
C ALA A 190 -10.22 6.91 5.97
N LEU A 191 -11.11 6.09 6.55
CA LEU A 191 -11.76 4.93 5.91
C LEU A 191 -12.93 5.41 5.03
N THR A 192 -12.64 6.23 4.03
CA THR A 192 -13.67 6.90 3.22
C THR A 192 -13.97 6.19 1.91
N GLY A 193 -13.21 5.14 1.57
CA GLY A 193 -13.24 4.52 0.25
C GLY A 193 -12.64 5.37 -0.87
N THR A 194 -12.10 6.55 -0.56
CA THR A 194 -11.37 7.42 -1.50
C THR A 194 -9.91 7.52 -1.08
N TYR A 195 -8.99 7.32 -2.02
CA TYR A 195 -7.56 7.41 -1.84
C TYR A 195 -7.17 8.89 -1.73
N SER A 196 -7.49 9.45 -0.59
CA SER A 196 -7.22 10.83 -0.23
C SER A 196 -5.74 11.06 0.04
N SER A 197 -5.35 12.31 0.25
CA SER A 197 -4.00 12.66 0.72
C SER A 197 -3.63 11.94 2.03
N ALA A 198 -4.60 11.62 2.89
CA ALA A 198 -4.40 10.83 4.09
C ALA A 198 -4.04 9.36 3.76
N THR A 199 -4.70 8.76 2.77
CA THR A 199 -4.42 7.39 2.31
C THR A 199 -3.05 7.33 1.64
N ARG A 200 -2.73 8.29 0.76
CA ARG A 200 -1.40 8.43 0.14
C ARG A 200 -0.29 8.50 1.18
N LYS A 201 -0.49 9.31 2.22
CA LYS A 201 0.46 9.44 3.33
C LYS A 201 0.61 8.13 4.11
N ALA A 202 -0.48 7.44 4.42
CA ALA A 202 -0.43 6.16 5.13
C ALA A 202 0.32 5.09 4.33
N VAL A 203 0.10 5.03 3.01
CA VAL A 203 0.84 4.14 2.12
C VAL A 203 2.33 4.47 2.10
N LEU A 204 2.68 5.75 1.98
CA LEU A 204 4.07 6.19 2.03
C LEU A 204 4.76 5.76 3.33
N GLU A 205 4.09 5.95 4.47
CA GLU A 205 4.61 5.56 5.78
C GLU A 205 4.75 4.03 5.91
N TYR A 206 3.79 3.28 5.36
CA TYR A 206 3.86 1.82 5.29
C TYR A 206 5.05 1.34 4.46
N GLN A 207 5.23 1.88 3.25
CA GLN A 207 6.32 1.54 2.35
C GLN A 207 7.68 1.77 3.00
N GLN A 208 7.85 2.90 3.70
CA GLN A 208 9.06 3.23 4.45
C GLN A 208 9.30 2.23 5.59
N ALA A 209 8.25 1.87 6.34
CA ALA A 209 8.37 0.91 7.45
C ALA A 209 8.66 -0.51 6.97
N ALA A 210 8.09 -0.91 5.83
CA ALA A 210 8.33 -2.20 5.19
C ALA A 210 9.66 -2.24 4.41
N SER A 211 10.42 -1.14 4.39
CA SER A 211 11.67 -1.01 3.63
C SER A 211 11.52 -1.35 2.14
N LEU A 212 10.37 -0.99 1.55
CA LEU A 212 10.10 -1.22 0.13
C LEU A 212 10.92 -0.27 -0.74
N SER A 213 11.25 -0.72 -1.94
CA SER A 213 12.00 0.09 -2.90
C SER A 213 11.19 1.30 -3.41
N SER A 214 9.86 1.17 -3.51
CA SER A 214 8.95 2.25 -3.85
C SER A 214 8.33 2.89 -2.59
N ALA A 215 8.91 3.98 -2.09
CA ALA A 215 8.33 4.80 -1.02
C ALA A 215 7.81 6.14 -1.57
N ASP A 216 6.76 6.07 -2.39
CA ASP A 216 6.20 7.14 -3.21
C ASP A 216 4.75 7.52 -2.83
N GLY A 217 4.14 6.78 -1.91
CA GLY A 217 2.74 6.93 -1.50
C GLY A 217 1.74 6.33 -2.49
N VAL A 218 2.21 5.53 -3.44
CA VAL A 218 1.40 4.83 -4.44
C VAL A 218 1.42 3.34 -4.11
N ALA A 219 0.26 2.75 -3.81
CA ALA A 219 0.20 1.33 -3.51
C ALA A 219 0.25 0.51 -4.80
N GLY A 220 1.45 0.40 -5.38
CA GLY A 220 1.78 -0.47 -6.50
C GLY A 220 1.99 -1.93 -6.07
N ALA A 221 2.39 -2.78 -7.01
CA ALA A 221 2.53 -4.23 -6.80
C ALA A 221 3.39 -4.60 -5.57
N GLU A 222 4.55 -3.97 -5.39
CA GLU A 222 5.43 -4.22 -4.23
C GLU A 222 4.71 -3.92 -2.91
N THR A 223 3.95 -2.83 -2.86
CA THR A 223 3.20 -2.41 -1.67
C THR A 223 2.04 -3.34 -1.39
N LEU A 224 1.26 -3.70 -2.41
CA LEU A 224 0.07 -4.53 -2.27
C LEU A 224 0.44 -5.97 -1.91
N ASN A 225 1.49 -6.53 -2.54
CA ASN A 225 2.05 -7.83 -2.17
C ASN A 225 2.50 -7.83 -0.71
N SER A 226 3.24 -6.79 -0.31
CA SER A 226 3.72 -6.67 1.06
C SER A 226 2.55 -6.56 2.07
N ILE A 227 1.54 -5.71 1.82
CA ILE A 227 0.50 -5.42 2.80
C ILE A 227 -0.58 -6.50 2.90
N TYR A 228 -0.74 -7.33 1.86
CA TYR A 228 -1.67 -8.46 1.88
C TYR A 228 -1.00 -9.81 2.13
N ASP A 229 0.33 -9.86 2.18
CA ASP A 229 1.04 -11.06 2.64
C ASP A 229 0.65 -11.36 4.10
N SER A 230 -0.01 -12.51 4.28
CA SER A 230 -0.45 -12.99 5.57
C SER A 230 0.70 -13.26 6.55
N SER A 231 1.90 -13.52 6.06
CA SER A 231 3.13 -13.70 6.86
C SER A 231 3.70 -12.36 7.33
N ASN A 232 3.44 -11.28 6.58
CA ASN A 232 3.90 -9.94 6.94
C ASN A 232 3.06 -9.37 8.09
N LYS A 233 3.59 -9.49 9.30
CA LYS A 233 3.00 -8.93 10.53
C LYS A 233 3.42 -7.49 10.81
N LEU A 234 4.02 -6.78 9.84
CA LEU A 234 4.39 -5.38 10.00
C LEU A 234 3.18 -4.56 10.40
N LYS A 235 3.25 -4.08 11.62
CA LYS A 235 2.44 -2.99 12.12
C LYS A 235 3.39 -1.82 12.26
N LYS A 236 2.91 -0.61 12.01
CA LYS A 236 3.64 0.57 12.42
C LYS A 236 3.93 0.37 13.90
N GLU A 237 5.20 0.30 14.29
CA GLU A 237 5.60 0.61 15.66
C GLU A 237 5.27 2.09 15.87
N THR A 238 3.98 2.37 15.97
CA THR A 238 3.58 3.21 17.06
C THR A 238 4.13 2.47 18.26
N ALA A 239 4.93 3.15 19.08
CA ALA A 239 4.73 3.01 20.50
C ALA A 239 3.22 3.18 20.68
N THR A 240 2.49 2.07 20.53
CA THR A 240 1.11 1.87 20.89
C THR A 240 0.31 3.17 20.85
N PHE A 241 -0.26 3.49 19.69
CA PHE A 241 -0.96 4.75 19.45
C PHE A 241 -2.13 5.02 20.42
N THR A 242 -2.49 4.04 21.26
CA THR A 242 -3.40 4.20 22.40
C THR A 242 -3.02 3.34 23.61
N GLN A 243 -1.78 2.87 23.70
CA GLN A 243 -1.44 1.90 24.73
C GLN A 243 0.05 1.89 25.07
N ILE A 244 0.71 3.04 25.28
CA ILE A 244 2.11 3.08 25.75
C ILE A 244 2.31 1.99 26.83
N LYS A 245 2.85 0.83 26.43
CA LYS A 245 3.20 -0.28 27.31
C LYS A 245 4.67 -0.10 27.62
N GLY A 246 4.93 0.89 28.46
CA GLY A 246 6.25 1.26 28.95
C GLY A 246 6.14 2.62 29.62
N SER A 247 6.38 2.70 30.93
CA SER A 247 6.22 3.93 31.71
C SER A 247 6.88 5.12 31.01
N VAL A 248 6.11 6.13 30.58
CA VAL A 248 6.70 7.41 30.18
C VAL A 248 7.48 7.91 31.36
N VAL A 249 8.78 8.13 31.21
CA VAL A 249 9.61 8.52 32.36
C VAL A 249 9.78 10.02 32.44
N MET A 250 9.87 10.50 33.68
CA MET A 250 10.27 11.86 33.97
C MET A 250 11.80 11.92 33.97
N LEU A 251 12.39 12.68 33.05
CA LEU A 251 13.84 12.84 32.97
C LEU A 251 14.20 14.31 33.17
N ASP A 252 15.08 14.56 34.13
CA ASP A 252 15.63 15.89 34.39
C ASP A 252 16.69 16.24 33.34
N TRP A 253 16.56 17.42 32.75
CA TRP A 253 17.48 17.92 31.73
C TRP A 253 18.94 17.94 32.21
N PHE A 254 19.19 18.37 33.45
CA PHE A 254 20.53 18.53 34.01
C PHE A 254 21.04 17.28 34.74
N LYS A 255 20.22 16.23 34.83
CA LYS A 255 20.61 14.94 35.44
C LYS A 255 20.46 13.81 34.44
N GLY A 256 21.26 13.84 33.36
CA GLY A 256 21.29 12.80 32.34
C GLY A 256 20.39 13.06 31.13
N GLY A 257 19.50 14.05 31.18
CA GLY A 257 18.59 14.37 30.07
C GLY A 257 19.30 14.98 28.86
N ALA A 258 20.22 15.91 29.09
CA ALA A 258 21.01 16.56 28.05
C ALA A 258 21.99 15.60 27.37
N GLU A 259 22.51 14.63 28.11
CA GLU A 259 23.39 13.56 27.64
C GLU A 259 22.61 12.50 26.87
N TRP A 260 21.46 12.06 27.39
CA TRP A 260 20.60 11.09 26.73
C TRP A 260 20.10 11.62 25.38
N LEU A 261 19.59 12.85 25.34
CA LEU A 261 19.14 13.49 24.10
C LEU A 261 20.26 14.31 23.47
N HIS A 262 21.44 13.73 23.24
CA HIS A 262 22.65 14.45 22.81
C HIS A 262 22.49 15.29 21.52
N LYS A 263 23.39 16.24 21.28
CA LYS A 263 23.42 17.01 20.02
C LYS A 263 23.66 16.06 18.84
N GLY A 264 22.91 16.24 17.77
CA GLY A 264 22.87 15.33 16.61
C GLY A 264 21.84 14.21 16.73
N ALA A 265 21.27 13.96 17.92
CA ALA A 265 20.24 12.94 18.10
C ALA A 265 19.03 13.20 17.18
N LYS A 266 18.59 12.15 16.50
CA LYS A 266 17.38 12.10 15.69
C LYS A 266 16.34 11.27 16.42
N PHE A 267 15.17 11.82 16.67
CA PHE A 267 14.16 11.22 17.53
C PHE A 267 12.75 11.57 17.09
N THR A 268 11.77 10.91 17.70
CA THR A 268 10.34 11.13 17.42
C THR A 268 9.72 11.96 18.53
N VAL A 269 9.02 13.02 18.15
CA VAL A 269 8.13 13.77 19.03
C VAL A 269 6.70 13.34 18.76
N THR A 270 5.92 13.10 19.82
CA THR A 270 4.48 12.85 19.75
C THR A 270 3.74 13.89 20.59
N ASP A 271 2.80 14.63 19.99
CA ASP A 271 1.94 15.56 20.70
C ASP A 271 0.87 14.81 21.47
N VAL A 272 0.87 14.95 22.80
CA VAL A 272 -0.02 14.21 23.70
C VAL A 272 -1.49 14.54 23.43
N LYS A 273 -1.78 15.77 22.98
CA LYS A 273 -3.16 16.22 22.74
C LYS A 273 -3.75 15.66 21.45
N THR A 274 -2.96 15.63 20.37
CA THR A 274 -3.45 15.25 19.04
C THR A 274 -3.04 13.83 18.65
N GLY A 275 -2.11 13.21 19.37
CA GLY A 275 -1.48 11.94 19.03
C GLY A 275 -0.53 12.04 17.83
N LEU A 276 -0.41 13.19 17.18
CA LEU A 276 0.41 13.32 15.97
C LEU A 276 1.90 13.28 16.31
N SER A 277 2.66 12.54 15.51
CA SER A 277 4.10 12.41 15.67
C SER A 277 4.87 12.89 14.45
N PHE A 278 6.08 13.40 14.68
CA PHE A 278 7.00 13.86 13.64
C PHE A 278 8.45 13.66 14.10
N ARG A 279 9.37 13.57 13.14
CA ARG A 279 10.78 13.34 13.40
C ARG A 279 11.55 14.65 13.51
N VAL A 280 12.48 14.66 14.44
CA VAL A 280 13.18 15.87 14.86
C VAL A 280 14.66 15.56 15.06
N ARG A 281 15.52 16.54 14.80
CA ARG A 281 16.93 16.49 15.16
C ARG A 281 17.21 17.57 16.20
N ARG A 282 17.92 17.22 17.28
CA ARG A 282 18.55 18.22 18.14
C ARG A 282 19.85 18.67 17.48
N PHE A 283 20.05 19.96 17.25
CA PHE A 283 21.33 20.49 16.77
C PHE A 283 22.06 21.29 17.85
N GLY A 284 21.33 21.90 18.79
CA GLY A 284 21.89 22.84 19.76
C GLY A 284 21.25 22.77 21.15
N GLY A 285 21.31 23.88 21.87
CA GLY A 285 20.69 24.07 23.16
C GLY A 285 21.54 23.64 24.35
N TRP A 286 21.56 24.49 25.38
CA TRP A 286 22.26 24.28 26.67
C TRP A 286 21.28 24.07 27.83
N TYR A 287 20.24 24.90 27.90
CA TYR A 287 19.21 24.84 28.94
C TYR A 287 18.00 23.98 28.60
N HIS A 288 17.88 23.63 27.32
CA HIS A 288 16.87 22.80 26.70
C HIS A 288 17.42 22.34 25.35
N ALA A 289 16.65 21.55 24.60
CA ALA A 289 17.07 21.09 23.28
C ALA A 289 16.60 22.07 22.20
N ASP A 290 17.54 22.57 21.39
CA ASP A 290 17.22 23.31 20.17
C ASP A 290 17.09 22.32 19.03
N CYS A 291 15.90 22.30 18.44
CA CYS A 291 15.46 21.24 17.55
C CYS A 291 14.89 21.78 16.26
N GLU A 292 15.01 20.97 15.21
CA GLU A 292 14.37 21.23 13.93
C GLU A 292 13.69 19.97 13.39
N PRO A 293 12.55 20.08 12.69
CA PRO A 293 12.00 18.96 11.94
C PRO A 293 13.02 18.46 10.91
N ILE A 294 13.10 17.15 10.71
CA ILE A 294 14.09 16.57 9.78
C ILE A 294 13.69 16.83 8.31
N THR A 295 12.39 16.77 7.99
CA THR A 295 11.89 16.91 6.62
C THR A 295 10.75 17.92 6.50
N ALA A 296 10.45 18.36 5.29
CA ALA A 296 9.29 19.22 5.00
C ALA A 296 7.94 18.59 5.43
N ASN A 297 7.82 17.26 5.40
CA ASN A 297 6.63 16.57 5.92
C ASN A 297 6.56 16.62 7.45
N ASP A 298 7.69 16.47 8.15
CA ASP A 298 7.74 16.62 9.62
C ASP A 298 7.30 18.03 10.03
N THR A 299 7.76 19.05 9.28
CA THR A 299 7.34 20.45 9.44
C THR A 299 5.84 20.64 9.22
N ALA A 300 5.27 20.03 8.17
CA ALA A 300 3.83 20.11 7.91
C ALA A 300 3.00 19.47 9.04
N ILE A 301 3.46 18.36 9.62
CA ILE A 301 2.80 17.73 10.78
C ILE A 301 2.85 18.67 11.99
N MET A 302 4.01 19.26 12.28
CA MET A 302 4.19 20.20 13.37
C MET A 302 3.28 21.43 13.21
N LYS A 303 3.12 21.95 11.98
CA LYS A 303 2.18 23.03 11.66
C LYS A 303 0.72 22.62 11.90
N ARG A 304 0.36 21.38 11.58
CA ARG A 304 -0.98 20.82 11.87
C ARG A 304 -1.23 20.68 13.38
N ILE A 305 -0.24 20.24 14.16
CA ILE A 305 -0.30 20.21 15.63
C ILE A 305 -0.57 21.60 16.20
N ALA A 306 -0.03 22.64 15.56
CA ALA A 306 -0.22 24.03 15.94
C ALA A 306 -1.56 24.63 15.45
N GLY A 307 -2.43 23.86 14.81
CA GLY A 307 -3.71 24.35 14.28
C GLY A 307 -3.58 25.08 12.95
N GLY A 308 -2.55 24.79 12.16
CA GLY A 308 -2.31 25.36 10.83
C GLY A 308 -1.53 26.67 10.83
N LYS A 309 -1.27 27.27 12.01
CA LYS A 309 -0.48 28.49 12.18
C LYS A 309 0.60 28.26 13.24
N TRP A 310 1.77 28.88 13.07
CA TRP A 310 2.83 28.78 14.08
C TRP A 310 2.39 29.42 15.39
N SER A 311 2.73 28.79 16.51
CA SER A 311 2.28 29.21 17.82
C SER A 311 3.35 28.99 18.89
N TRP A 312 3.47 29.97 19.78
CA TRP A 312 4.24 29.87 21.01
C TRP A 312 3.54 29.04 22.08
N ASP A 313 2.34 28.52 21.84
CA ASP A 313 1.63 27.75 22.86
C ASP A 313 2.36 26.48 23.26
N ARG A 314 2.39 26.25 24.57
CA ARG A 314 3.14 25.16 25.19
C ARG A 314 2.29 23.91 25.09
N ARG A 315 2.90 22.85 24.60
CA ARG A 315 2.23 21.58 24.35
C ARG A 315 2.91 20.46 25.14
N PRO A 316 2.14 19.56 25.78
CA PRO A 316 2.66 18.33 26.34
C PRO A 316 3.04 17.38 25.20
N ILE A 317 4.26 16.88 25.22
CA ILE A 317 4.77 15.95 24.21
C ILE A 317 5.48 14.77 24.86
N TRP A 318 5.58 13.67 24.12
CA TRP A 318 6.50 12.58 24.40
C TRP A 318 7.67 12.61 23.42
N VAL A 319 8.88 12.47 23.95
CA VAL A 319 10.10 12.29 23.18
C VAL A 319 10.49 10.82 23.26
N THR A 320 10.49 10.14 22.11
CA THR A 320 10.93 8.73 22.02
C THR A 320 12.27 8.66 21.31
N TYR A 321 13.29 8.17 22.02
CA TYR A 321 14.65 8.05 21.53
C TYR A 321 15.33 6.82 22.15
N ASN A 322 15.97 5.98 21.31
CA ASN A 322 16.63 4.72 21.70
C ASN A 322 15.76 3.83 22.61
N GLY A 323 14.50 3.61 22.22
CA GLY A 323 13.56 2.75 22.97
C GLY A 323 13.04 3.34 24.30
N LYS A 324 13.49 4.54 24.70
CA LYS A 324 13.02 5.24 25.90
C LYS A 324 12.07 6.37 25.52
N THR A 325 10.94 6.48 26.23
CA THR A 325 9.98 7.57 26.06
C THR A 325 9.97 8.48 27.29
N VAL A 326 10.18 9.77 27.06
CA VAL A 326 10.33 10.79 28.10
C VAL A 326 9.25 11.85 27.97
N ALA A 327 8.68 12.25 29.11
CA ALA A 327 7.75 13.38 29.20
C ALA A 327 8.46 14.71 28.94
N ALA A 328 7.92 15.51 28.03
CA ALA A 328 8.52 16.75 27.60
C ALA A 328 7.46 17.83 27.25
N SER A 329 7.94 19.02 26.91
CA SER A 329 7.11 20.10 26.38
C SER A 329 7.79 20.79 25.21
N MET A 330 7.00 21.20 24.21
CA MET A 330 7.47 22.04 23.11
C MET A 330 6.55 23.23 22.89
N HIS A 331 6.99 24.17 22.05
CA HIS A 331 6.12 25.06 21.29
C HIS A 331 6.38 24.85 19.79
N CYS A 332 5.48 25.35 18.93
CA CYS A 332 5.60 25.15 17.50
C CYS A 332 6.17 26.34 16.72
N MET A 333 6.42 27.48 17.38
CA MET A 333 6.95 28.66 16.71
C MET A 333 8.41 28.46 16.27
N PRO A 334 8.73 28.62 14.97
CA PRO A 334 10.11 28.74 14.53
C PRO A 334 10.70 30.05 15.03
N HIS A 335 11.92 30.02 15.55
CA HIS A 335 12.63 31.21 16.01
C HIS A 335 14.14 31.05 15.89
N MET A 336 14.82 32.20 15.89
CA MET A 336 16.24 32.41 15.58
C MET A 336 16.63 31.82 14.21
N VAL A 337 16.99 32.71 13.30
CA VAL A 337 17.29 32.39 11.90
C VAL A 337 18.56 31.54 11.78
N ASN A 338 18.39 30.32 11.27
CA ASN A 338 19.41 29.48 10.63
C ASN A 338 18.72 28.28 9.95
N PRO A 339 18.02 28.51 8.83
CA PRO A 339 17.17 27.49 8.20
C PRO A 339 17.98 26.37 7.56
N THR A 340 17.63 25.12 7.85
CA THR A 340 17.95 24.02 6.94
C THR A 340 17.07 24.14 5.71
N LYS A 341 17.63 24.62 4.58
CA LYS A 341 16.85 24.99 3.37
C LYS A 341 15.86 23.94 2.86
N SER A 342 16.06 22.65 3.16
CA SER A 342 15.25 21.54 2.63
C SER A 342 14.05 21.11 3.48
N ASN A 343 13.87 21.64 4.71
CA ASN A 343 12.81 21.18 5.62
C ASN A 343 11.61 22.14 5.75
N ASN A 344 11.57 23.25 4.99
CA ASN A 344 10.50 24.26 5.05
C ASN A 344 10.22 24.83 6.46
N PHE A 345 11.20 24.76 7.39
CA PHE A 345 11.08 25.29 8.74
C PHE A 345 12.15 26.35 8.98
N ASP A 346 11.71 27.60 9.15
CA ASP A 346 12.61 28.76 9.18
C ASP A 346 13.17 29.05 10.58
N GLY A 347 14.15 28.26 11.00
CA GLY A 347 14.83 28.37 12.29
C GLY A 347 14.68 27.10 13.12
N HIS A 348 14.48 27.25 14.43
CA HIS A 348 14.34 26.12 15.33
C HIS A 348 13.17 26.27 16.31
N PHE A 349 12.90 25.20 17.04
CA PHE A 349 11.97 25.20 18.17
C PHE A 349 12.59 24.49 19.37
N CYS A 350 12.09 24.81 20.56
CA CYS A 350 12.67 24.32 21.80
C CYS A 350 11.86 23.14 22.37
N ILE A 351 12.57 22.12 22.82
CA ILE A 351 12.02 21.02 23.61
C ILE A 351 12.58 21.07 25.03
N HIS A 352 11.67 21.14 26.00
CA HIS A 352 11.94 21.23 27.42
C HIS A 352 11.61 19.90 28.12
N LEU A 353 12.58 19.33 28.82
CA LEU A 353 12.37 18.22 29.76
C LEU A 353 12.08 18.76 31.17
N LEU A 354 12.04 17.89 32.18
CA LEU A 354 11.92 18.32 33.57
C LEU A 354 13.11 19.24 33.92
N ASN A 355 12.82 20.34 34.61
CA ASN A 355 13.78 21.35 35.05
C ASN A 355 14.53 22.11 33.94
N SER A 356 14.29 21.84 32.65
CA SER A 356 14.79 22.70 31.56
C SER A 356 14.45 24.17 31.78
N LYS A 357 15.39 25.04 31.46
CA LYS A 357 15.31 26.50 31.68
C LYS A 357 15.04 27.25 30.38
N VAL A 358 14.51 28.46 30.47
CA VAL A 358 14.47 29.40 29.33
C VAL A 358 15.66 30.35 29.38
N HIS A 359 16.11 30.82 28.22
CA HIS A 359 17.31 31.68 28.13
C HIS A 359 17.16 32.99 28.90
N GLU A 360 16.01 33.67 28.77
CA GLU A 360 15.76 35.00 29.32
C GLU A 360 15.96 35.09 30.84
N THR A 361 15.50 34.09 31.59
CA THR A 361 15.52 34.12 33.06
C THR A 361 16.47 33.11 33.68
N SER A 362 17.05 32.21 32.88
CA SER A 362 17.81 31.03 33.36
C SER A 362 17.06 30.23 34.43
N LYS A 363 15.72 30.28 34.41
CA LYS A 363 14.82 29.61 35.35
C LYS A 363 13.89 28.66 34.60
N PRO A 364 13.38 27.60 35.26
CA PRO A 364 12.34 26.76 34.67
C PRO A 364 11.07 27.57 34.37
N CYS A 365 10.56 27.47 33.15
CA CYS A 365 9.30 28.12 32.77
C CYS A 365 8.09 27.32 33.33
N PRO A 366 7.22 27.91 34.17
CA PRO A 366 6.09 27.18 34.76
C PRO A 366 5.12 26.59 33.72
N ARG A 367 4.96 27.23 32.55
CA ARG A 367 4.10 26.74 31.46
C ARG A 367 4.66 25.47 30.82
N HIS A 368 5.97 25.43 30.56
CA HIS A 368 6.62 24.22 30.06
C HIS A 368 6.60 23.10 31.10
N GLN A 369 6.96 23.40 32.35
CA GLN A 369 6.97 22.39 33.42
C GLN A 369 5.57 21.79 33.66
N ARG A 370 4.50 22.59 33.53
CA ARG A 370 3.12 22.07 33.57
C ARG A 370 2.82 21.10 32.43
N CYS A 371 3.28 21.39 31.22
CA CYS A 371 3.12 20.50 30.07
C CYS A 371 3.94 19.21 30.20
N VAL A 372 5.16 19.29 30.76
CA VAL A 372 5.96 18.10 31.09
C VAL A 372 5.20 17.19 32.07
N GLN A 373 4.61 17.77 33.12
CA GLN A 373 3.79 17.02 34.09
C GLN A 373 2.53 16.42 33.45
N GLN A 374 1.87 17.14 32.56
CA GLN A 374 0.73 16.63 31.80
C GLN A 374 1.13 15.44 30.91
N ALA A 375 2.26 15.56 30.21
CA ALA A 375 2.78 14.48 29.37
C ALA A 375 3.14 13.24 30.20
N TYR A 376 3.74 13.42 31.37
CA TYR A 376 4.06 12.31 32.27
C TYR A 376 2.79 11.60 32.77
N ARG A 377 1.79 12.36 33.22
CA ARG A 377 0.51 11.81 33.69
C ARG A 377 -0.26 11.07 32.60
N ALA A 378 -0.19 11.56 31.37
CA ALA A 378 -0.87 10.94 30.23
C ALA A 378 -0.25 9.60 29.79
N GLY A 379 1.01 9.36 30.15
CA GLY A 379 1.75 8.15 29.79
C GLY A 379 2.02 7.19 30.95
N LYS A 380 1.28 7.36 32.05
CA LYS A 380 1.28 6.47 33.21
C LYS A 380 0.30 5.32 33.05
#